data_AF-A0A0D0M233-F1
#
_entry.id   AF-A0A0D0M233-F1
#
_cell.length_a   1.000
_cell.length_b   1.000
_cell.length_c   1.000
_cell.angle_alpha   90.00
_cell.angle_beta   90.00
_cell.angle_gamma   90.00
#
_symmetry.space_group_name_H-M   'P 1'
#
loop_
_entity.id
_entity.type
_entity.pdbx_description
1 polymer ?
#
loop_
_entity_poly.entity_id
_entity_poly.type
_entity_poly.pdbx_seq_one_letter_code
_entity_poly.pdbx_strand_id
1 'polypeptide(L)' 'GSEIPPHTDPVQAGRHYRLNIVLKSPRAGGEFVCADPIFATRRIKLFRPDACEHSVTRVVGGSRYVLSVGWVLRGRPRTP' A
#
# COMPACT_ATOMS: atom_id res chain seq x y z
N GLY A 1 13.26 -10.86 -10.50
CA GLY A 1 12.77 -10.34 -9.20
C GLY A 1 11.35 -9.89 -9.38
N SER A 2 10.54 -9.92 -8.32
CA SER A 2 9.12 -9.53 -8.37
C SER A 2 8.95 -8.03 -8.21
N GLU A 3 7.91 -7.48 -8.83
CA GLU A 3 7.50 -6.07 -8.72
C GLU A 3 5.98 -5.99 -8.66
N ILE A 4 5.46 -4.82 -8.30
CA ILE A 4 4.04 -4.52 -8.42
C ILE A 4 3.93 -3.25 -9.27
N PRO A 5 3.34 -3.30 -10.48
CA PRO A 5 3.21 -2.12 -11.33
C PRO A 5 2.28 -1.06 -10.69
N PRO A 6 2.29 0.19 -11.19
CA PRO A 6 1.33 1.20 -10.77
C PRO A 6 -0.12 0.74 -10.91
N HIS A 7 -0.89 0.86 -9.83
CA HIS A 7 -2.31 0.51 -9.77
C HIS A 7 -3.00 1.19 -8.58
N THR A 8 -4.32 1.09 -8.55
CA THR A 8 -5.17 1.39 -7.41
C THR A 8 -5.96 0.14 -7.02
N ASP A 9 -6.36 0.00 -5.76
CA ASP A 9 -7.23 -1.07 -5.27
C ASP A 9 -8.68 -0.55 -5.16
N PRO A 10 -9.52 -0.68 -6.20
CA PRO A 10 -10.86 -0.12 -6.18
C PRO A 10 -11.71 -0.72 -5.06
N VAL A 11 -12.53 0.13 -4.43
CA VAL A 11 -13.54 -0.28 -3.45
C VAL A 11 -14.90 0.26 -3.89
N GLN A 12 -15.95 -0.56 -3.82
CA GLN A 12 -17.29 -0.15 -4.28
C GLN A 12 -17.90 0.95 -3.41
N ALA A 13 -17.68 0.89 -2.10
CA ALA A 13 -18.20 1.86 -1.15
C ALA A 13 -17.31 1.95 0.10
N GLY A 14 -17.34 3.12 0.74
CA GLY A 14 -16.54 3.41 1.92
C GLY A 14 -15.14 3.91 1.58
N ARG A 15 -14.23 3.78 2.55
CA ARG A 15 -12.84 4.24 2.44
C ARG A 15 -11.92 3.07 2.74
N HIS A 16 -11.14 2.63 1.76
CA HIS A 16 -10.20 1.50 1.93
C HIS A 16 -8.86 2.02 2.43
N TYR A 17 -8.37 1.48 3.53
CA TYR A 17 -7.07 1.81 4.11
C TYR A 17 -6.19 0.57 4.12
N ARG A 18 -4.87 0.78 3.98
CA ARG A 18 -3.89 -0.28 4.05
C ARG A 18 -2.69 0.14 4.90
N LEU A 19 -2.36 -0.71 5.88
CA LEU A 19 -1.16 -0.63 6.70
C LEU A 19 -0.18 -1.73 6.27
N ASN A 20 0.94 -1.33 5.68
CA ASN A 20 2.02 -2.22 5.31
C ASN A 20 3.22 -2.02 6.24
N ILE A 21 3.73 -3.10 6.83
CA ILE A 21 4.93 -3.14 7.68
C ILE A 21 5.96 -4.05 7.01
N VAL A 22 7.09 -3.48 6.61
CA VAL A 22 8.22 -4.24 6.04
C VAL A 22 8.92 -5.01 7.16
N LEU A 23 8.80 -6.33 7.13
CA LEU A 23 9.43 -7.26 8.07
C LEU A 23 10.86 -7.60 7.65
N LYS A 24 11.09 -7.72 6.33
CA LYS A 24 12.39 -8.03 5.73
C LYS A 24 12.59 -7.18 4.49
N SER A 25 13.71 -6.46 4.43
CA SER A 25 14.10 -5.68 3.25
C SER A 25 14.92 -6.55 2.28
N PRO A 26 14.76 -6.37 0.96
CA PRO A 26 15.65 -6.96 -0.02
C PRO A 26 17.01 -6.24 -0.01
N ARG A 27 17.97 -6.71 -0.83
CA ARG A 27 19.27 -6.02 -0.99
C ARG A 27 19.13 -4.68 -1.71
N ALA A 28 18.30 -4.63 -2.75
CA ALA A 28 17.98 -3.41 -3.48
C ALA A 28 16.56 -3.48 -4.08
N GLY A 29 15.99 -2.32 -4.41
CA GLY A 29 14.62 -2.19 -4.92
C GLY A 29 13.57 -2.63 -3.91
N GLY A 30 12.37 -2.99 -4.37
CA GLY A 30 11.24 -3.26 -3.46
C GLY A 30 10.74 -2.01 -2.73
N GLU A 31 11.00 -0.84 -3.30
CA GLU A 31 10.58 0.44 -2.75
C GLU A 31 9.10 0.66 -3.03
N PHE A 32 8.37 1.07 -2.00
CA PHE A 32 6.96 1.43 -2.13
C PHE A 32 6.86 2.87 -2.63
N VAL A 33 6.12 3.06 -3.72
CA VAL A 33 5.85 4.38 -4.30
C VAL A 33 4.35 4.64 -4.23
N CYS A 34 3.95 5.78 -3.67
CA CYS A 34 2.59 6.33 -3.70
C CYS A 34 2.72 7.84 -3.63
N ALA A 35 1.95 8.55 -4.46
CA ALA A 35 2.02 10.00 -4.56
C ALA A 35 1.54 10.71 -3.28
N ASP A 36 0.52 10.15 -2.62
CA ASP A 36 -0.12 10.75 -1.45
C ASP A 36 -0.39 9.71 -0.34
N PRO A 37 0.67 9.21 0.33
CA PRO A 37 0.50 8.32 1.47
C PRO A 37 0.01 9.13 2.68
N ILE A 38 -0.89 8.54 3.49
CA ILE A 38 -1.27 9.12 4.78
C ILE A 38 -0.06 9.22 5.71
N PHE A 39 0.80 8.19 5.68
CA PHE A 39 2.05 8.17 6.44
C PHE A 39 3.03 7.18 5.81
N ALA A 40 4.31 7.54 5.74
CA ALA A 40 5.34 6.66 5.20
C ALA A 40 6.69 6.83 5.91
N THR A 41 7.28 5.69 6.28
CA THR A 41 8.68 5.56 6.69
C THR A 41 9.34 4.43 5.92
N ARG A 42 10.64 4.19 6.11
CA ARG A 42 11.35 3.03 5.53
C ARG A 42 10.69 1.68 5.86
N ARG A 43 9.97 1.54 6.99
CA ARG A 43 9.29 0.28 7.37
C ARG A 43 7.77 0.33 7.30
N ILE A 44 7.13 1.44 7.65
CA ILE A 44 5.67 1.51 7.84
C ILE A 44 5.03 2.42 6.81
N LYS A 45 3.99 1.93 6.12
CA LYS A 45 3.25 2.66 5.08
C LYS A 45 1.78 2.57 5.43
N LEU A 46 1.13 3.71 5.57
CA LEU A 46 -0.32 3.83 5.71
C LEU A 46 -0.82 4.69 4.57
N PHE A 47 -1.78 4.19 3.81
CA PHE A 47 -2.29 4.87 2.62
C PHE A 47 -3.70 4.40 2.28
N ARG A 48 -4.34 5.14 1.37
CA ARG A 48 -5.63 4.81 0.75
C ARG A 48 -5.37 4.14 -0.59
N PRO A 49 -5.27 2.80 -0.68
CA PRO A 49 -4.98 2.16 -1.95
C PRO A 49 -6.09 2.36 -3.00
N ASP A 50 -7.30 2.71 -2.56
CA ASP A 50 -8.43 3.07 -3.42
C ASP A 50 -8.37 4.49 -3.98
N ALA A 51 -7.54 5.38 -3.41
CA ALA A 51 -7.48 6.80 -3.79
C ALA A 51 -6.07 7.26 -4.23
N CYS A 52 -5.01 6.50 -3.94
CA CYS A 52 -3.64 6.77 -4.37
C CYS A 52 -3.16 5.65 -5.30
N GLU A 53 -2.74 6.00 -6.52
CA GLU A 53 -1.96 5.08 -7.34
C GLU A 53 -0.66 4.73 -6.61
N HIS A 54 -0.35 3.43 -6.57
CA HIS A 54 0.80 2.93 -5.86
C HIS A 54 1.46 1.76 -6.58
N SER A 55 2.75 1.56 -6.31
CA SER A 55 3.56 0.50 -6.92
C SER A 55 4.65 0.02 -5.96
N VAL A 56 5.30 -1.08 -6.33
CA VAL A 56 6.52 -1.56 -5.67
C VAL A 56 7.56 -1.83 -6.73
N THR A 57 8.70 -1.14 -6.64
CA THR A 57 9.80 -1.34 -7.59
C THR A 57 10.34 -2.77 -7.54
N ARG A 58 10.95 -3.21 -8.64
CA ARG A 58 11.50 -4.58 -8.73
C ARG A 58 12.44 -4.91 -7.60
N VAL A 59 12.16 -6.02 -6.91
CA VAL A 59 13.05 -6.57 -5.88
C VAL A 59 14.29 -7.16 -6.54
N VAL A 60 15.47 -6.70 -6.12
CA VAL A 60 16.77 -7.16 -6.60
C VAL A 60 17.58 -7.73 -5.42
N GLY A 61 17.73 -9.07 -5.43
CA GLY A 61 18.51 -9.80 -4.43
C GLY A 61 17.80 -10.01 -3.08
N GLY A 62 17.80 -11.24 -2.59
CA GLY A 62 17.11 -11.61 -1.35
C GLY A 62 15.58 -11.62 -1.50
N SER A 63 14.88 -11.46 -0.38
CA SER A 63 13.41 -11.47 -0.31
C SER A 63 12.90 -10.26 0.43
N ARG A 64 11.76 -9.73 -0.01
CA ARG A 64 11.01 -8.68 0.67
C ARG A 64 9.77 -9.28 1.33
N TYR A 65 9.67 -9.16 2.64
CA TYR A 65 8.47 -9.59 3.38
C TYR A 65 7.75 -8.39 3.97
N VAL A 66 6.44 -8.34 3.75
CA VAL A 66 5.56 -7.29 4.24
C VAL A 66 4.37 -7.95 4.92
N LEU A 67 4.11 -7.56 6.17
CA LEU A 67 2.81 -7.75 6.78
C LEU A 67 1.90 -6.63 6.28
N SER A 68 0.76 -7.00 5.70
CA SER A 68 -0.17 -6.06 5.09
C SER A 68 -1.55 -6.28 5.68
N VAL A 69 -2.13 -5.24 6.29
CA VAL A 69 -3.50 -5.25 6.81
C VAL A 69 -4.32 -4.22 6.04
N GLY A 70 -5.42 -4.67 5.42
CA GLY A 70 -6.36 -3.80 4.70
C GLY A 70 -7.73 -3.79 5.40
N TRP A 71 -8.39 -2.64 5.44
CA TRP A 71 -9.74 -2.52 5.98
C TRP A 71 -10.53 -1.42 5.30
N VAL A 72 -11.86 -1.58 5.23
CA VAL A 72 -12.77 -0.58 4.66
C VAL A 72 -13.60 0.03 5.77
N LEU A 73 -13.50 1.34 5.93
CA LEU A 73 -14.43 2.10 6.77
C LEU A 73 -15.68 2.41 5.96
N ARG A 74 -16.84 1.90 6.40
CA ARG A 74 -18.13 2.30 5.82
C ARG A 74 -18.32 3.81 6.02
N GLY A 75 -18.69 4.51 4.96
CA GLY A 75 -19.20 5.87 5.09
C GLY A 75 -20.50 5.85 5.90
N ARG A 76 -20.78 6.91 6.65
CA ARG A 76 -22.16 7.11 7.16
C ARG A 76 -23.09 7.14 5.94
N PRO A 77 -24.30 6.54 6.02
CA PRO A 77 -25.33 6.83 5.03
C PRO A 77 -25.45 8.35 4.94
N ARG A 78 -25.43 8.90 3.71
CA ARG A 78 -25.93 10.26 3.54
C ARG A 78 -27.42 10.17 3.90
N THR A 79 -27.80 10.72 5.05
CA THR A 79 -29.21 10.96 5.34
C THR A 79 -29.74 11.85 4.21
N PRO A 80 -30.89 11.52 3.61
CA PRO A 80 -31.47 12.32 2.53
C PRO A 80 -31.68 13.79 2.92
#